data_AF-A0A7X5LLQ5-F1
#
_entry.id   AF-A0A7X5LLQ5-F1
#
_cell.length_a   1.000
_cell.length_b   1.000
_cell.length_c   1.000
_cell.angle_alpha   90.00
_cell.angle_beta   90.00
_cell.angle_gamma   90.00
#
_symmetry.space_group_name_H-M   'P 1'
#
loop_
_entity.id
_entity.type
_entity.pdbx_description
1 polymer ?
#
loop_
_entity_poly.entity_id
_entity_poly.type
_entity_poly.pdbx_seq_one_letter_code
_entity_poly.pdbx_strand_id
1 'polypeptide(L)'
;MRKIKDVLRLKFEVGLSHRDIGQCLSLGPSTVSEILSRFKSSDLSWPLPEALNDKTLEAQLYNTGPVQRQKRLPDFMLMQQELKRKGMTKLLLWEEYCAEDSASAYG
;
A
#
# COMPACT_ATOMS: atom_id res chain seq x y z
N MET A 1 -10.47 7.63 12.13
CA MET A 1 -9.54 8.13 13.18
C MET A 1 -9.54 9.65 13.12
N ARG A 2 -9.72 10.36 14.25
CA ARG A 2 -9.94 11.83 14.26
C ARG A 2 -8.74 12.66 14.76
N LYS A 3 -7.55 12.08 14.83
CA LYS A 3 -6.36 12.70 15.46
C LYS A 3 -5.11 12.64 14.58
N ILE A 4 -5.26 12.40 13.27
CA ILE A 4 -4.12 12.24 12.36
C ILE A 4 -3.39 13.59 12.23
N LYS A 5 -4.15 14.69 12.15
CA LYS A 5 -3.57 16.03 12.17
C LYS A 5 -2.78 16.31 13.43
N ASP A 6 -3.34 15.97 14.59
CA ASP A 6 -2.69 16.22 15.87
C ASP A 6 -1.39 15.41 16.00
N VAL A 7 -1.34 14.17 15.50
CA VAL A 7 -0.11 13.37 15.43
C VAL A 7 0.96 14.09 14.61
N LEU A 8 0.59 14.57 13.40
CA LEU A 8 1.51 15.27 12.51
C LEU A 8 1.96 16.60 13.13
N ARG A 9 1.03 17.34 13.74
CA ARG A 9 1.28 18.58 14.44
C ARG A 9 2.29 18.41 15.56
N LEU A 10 2.08 17.46 16.46
CA LEU A 10 2.99 17.17 17.57
C LEU A 10 4.36 16.67 17.08
N LYS A 11 4.40 15.99 15.93
CA LYS A 11 5.65 15.53 15.34
C LYS A 11 6.46 16.65 14.69
N PHE A 12 5.82 17.50 13.88
CA PHE A 12 6.48 18.50 13.05
C PHE A 12 6.60 19.87 13.72
N GLU A 13 5.63 20.30 14.53
CA GLU A 13 5.73 21.58 15.28
C GLU A 13 6.48 21.43 16.60
N VAL A 14 6.20 20.36 17.36
CA VAL A 14 6.74 20.20 18.73
C VAL A 14 7.97 19.29 18.77
N GLY A 15 8.17 18.44 17.77
CA GLY A 15 9.33 17.54 17.70
C GLY A 15 9.29 16.39 18.71
N LEU A 16 8.10 15.98 19.17
CA LEU A 16 7.96 14.93 20.19
C LEU A 16 8.34 13.53 19.67
N SER A 17 8.72 12.66 20.61
CA SER A 17 8.96 11.24 20.33
C SER A 17 7.65 10.50 20.08
N HIS A 18 7.69 9.41 19.31
CA HIS A 18 6.49 8.63 18.96
C HIS A 18 5.72 8.13 20.19
N ARG A 19 6.44 7.87 21.28
CA ARG A 19 5.90 7.42 22.56
C ARG A 19 5.12 8.53 23.28
N ASP A 20 5.64 9.75 23.29
CA ASP A 20 4.97 10.91 23.90
C ASP A 20 3.74 11.34 23.11
N ILE A 21 3.82 11.30 21.78
CA ILE A 21 2.67 11.54 20.89
C ILE A 21 1.56 10.53 21.18
N GLY A 22 1.92 9.25 21.34
CA GLY A 22 0.98 8.18 21.71
C GLY A 22 0.33 8.43 23.07
N GLN A 23 1.10 8.88 24.07
CA GLN A 23 0.56 9.22 25.39
C GLN A 23 -0.39 10.43 25.34
N CYS A 24 -0.02 11.52 24.67
CA CYS A 24 -0.85 12.71 24.56
C CYS A 24 -2.18 12.45 23.85
N LEU A 25 -2.18 11.57 22.83
CA LEU A 25 -3.37 11.32 22.02
C LEU A 25 -4.12 10.04 22.39
N SER A 26 -3.65 9.32 23.42
CA SER A 26 -4.14 7.97 23.78
C SER A 26 -4.14 7.01 22.60
N LEU A 27 -3.07 7.05 21.79
CA LEU A 27 -2.85 6.20 20.64
C LEU A 27 -1.72 5.21 20.93
N GLY A 28 -1.86 3.99 20.42
CA GLY A 28 -0.78 3.01 20.46
C GLY A 28 0.44 3.52 19.67
N PRO A 29 1.68 3.26 20.14
CA PRO A 29 2.90 3.67 19.43
C PRO A 29 2.96 3.10 18.01
N SER A 30 2.38 1.91 17.78
CA SER A 30 2.25 1.30 16.46
C SER A 30 1.39 2.14 15.51
N THR A 31 0.29 2.71 16.00
CA THR A 31 -0.60 3.58 15.21
C THR A 31 0.11 4.88 14.83
N VAL A 32 0.86 5.48 15.76
CA VAL A 32 1.66 6.68 15.48
C VAL A 32 2.72 6.39 14.41
N SER A 33 3.41 5.27 14.52
CA SER A 33 4.41 4.85 13.52
C SER A 33 3.79 4.58 12.16
N GLU A 34 2.65 3.89 12.10
CA GLU A 34 1.90 3.64 10.86
C GLU A 34 1.52 4.95 10.18
N ILE A 35 0.90 5.88 10.92
CA ILE A 35 0.50 7.19 10.39
C ILE A 35 1.70 7.95 9.81
N LEU A 36 2.83 7.99 10.53
CA LEU A 36 4.03 8.69 10.07
C LEU A 36 4.67 8.03 8.86
N SER A 37 4.72 6.69 8.83
CA SER A 37 5.21 5.95 7.66
C SER A 37 4.34 6.22 6.44
N ARG A 38 3.01 6.16 6.59
CA ARG A 38 2.07 6.43 5.49
C ARG A 38 2.15 7.88 5.02
N PHE A 39 2.29 8.82 5.95
CA PHE A 39 2.47 10.23 5.62
C PHE A 39 3.75 10.46 4.83
N LYS A 40 4.87 9.81 5.20
CA LYS A 40 6.11 9.83 4.40
C LYS A 40 5.99 9.17 3.03
N SER A 41 5.19 8.11 2.94
CA SER A 41 4.89 7.45 1.65
C SER A 41 3.90 8.22 0.80
N SER A 42 3.23 9.22 1.36
CA SER A 42 2.35 10.11 0.64
C SER A 42 3.14 11.34 0.23
N ASP A 43 2.89 11.89 -0.95
CA ASP A 43 3.48 13.14 -1.42
C ASP A 43 2.90 14.38 -0.70
N LEU A 44 2.46 14.22 0.55
CA LEU A 44 1.90 15.27 1.39
C LEU A 44 3.03 15.96 2.15
N SER A 45 3.15 17.27 1.97
CA SER A 45 4.10 18.09 2.72
C SER A 45 3.40 18.75 3.92
N TRP A 46 4.15 18.87 5.02
CA TRP A 46 3.75 19.70 6.16
C TRP A 46 4.28 21.12 5.93
N PRO A 47 3.50 22.21 6.18
CA PRO A 47 2.21 22.26 6.86
C PRO A 47 1.01 21.89 5.97
N LEU A 48 0.07 21.13 6.55
CA LEU A 48 -1.17 20.79 5.87
C LEU A 48 -2.10 22.02 5.80
N PRO A 49 -2.73 22.30 4.65
CA PRO A 49 -3.76 23.33 4.54
C PRO A 49 -4.91 23.09 5.54
N GLU A 50 -5.43 24.14 6.19
CA GLU A 50 -6.53 24.01 7.17
C GLU A 50 -7.78 23.35 6.58
N ALA A 51 -7.95 23.41 5.26
CA ALA A 51 -9.03 22.77 4.51
C ALA A 51 -8.96 21.24 4.46
N LEU A 52 -7.79 20.63 4.67
CA LEU A 52 -7.65 19.17 4.71
C LEU A 52 -8.17 18.68 6.03
N ASN A 53 -9.26 17.91 6.07
CA ASN A 53 -9.86 17.41 7.31
C ASN A 53 -9.28 16.03 7.70
N ASP A 54 -9.37 15.60 8.96
CA ASP A 54 -8.85 14.28 9.39
C ASP A 54 -9.45 13.13 8.57
N LYS A 55 -10.72 13.26 8.17
CA LYS A 55 -11.38 12.30 7.27
C LYS A 55 -10.75 12.27 5.88
N THR A 56 -10.35 13.42 5.35
CA THR A 56 -9.73 13.54 4.02
C THR A 56 -8.31 13.01 4.04
N LEU A 57 -7.58 13.24 5.14
CA LEU A 57 -6.25 12.65 5.36
C LEU A 57 -6.35 11.13 5.54
N GLU A 58 -7.30 10.65 6.33
CA GLU A 58 -7.56 9.22 6.45
C GLU A 58 -7.89 8.61 5.10
N ALA A 59 -8.76 9.26 4.32
CA ALA A 59 -9.02 8.84 2.94
C ALA A 59 -7.72 8.85 2.13
N GLN A 60 -6.93 9.91 2.07
CA GLN A 60 -5.69 9.91 1.25
C GLN A 60 -4.63 8.89 1.70
N LEU A 61 -4.40 8.73 3.00
CA LEU A 61 -3.39 7.84 3.57
C LEU A 61 -3.79 6.36 3.54
N TYR A 62 -5.09 6.06 3.62
CA TYR A 62 -5.63 4.70 3.64
C TYR A 62 -6.35 4.29 2.34
N ASN A 63 -6.68 5.23 1.45
CA ASN A 63 -7.21 4.99 0.10
C ASN A 63 -6.09 4.84 -0.95
N THR A 64 -4.89 4.44 -0.54
CA THR A 64 -4.12 3.55 -1.39
C THR A 64 -5.00 2.31 -1.59
N GLY A 65 -5.84 2.34 -2.62
CA GLY A 65 -6.48 1.16 -3.17
C GLY A 65 -5.44 0.05 -3.28
N PRO A 66 -5.86 -1.23 -3.21
CA PRO A 66 -4.92 -2.34 -3.19
C PRO A 66 -3.87 -2.06 -4.24
N VAL A 67 -2.59 -2.05 -3.84
CA VAL A 67 -1.47 -1.97 -4.77
C VAL A 67 -1.67 -3.16 -5.69
N GLN A 68 -2.44 -2.95 -6.75
CA GLN A 68 -2.59 -3.88 -7.83
C GLN A 68 -1.25 -3.72 -8.51
N ARG A 69 -0.26 -4.48 -8.02
CA ARG A 69 0.60 -5.20 -8.95
C ARG A 69 -0.39 -5.76 -9.94
N GLN A 70 -0.53 -5.13 -11.10
CA GLN A 70 -1.33 -5.62 -12.22
C GLN A 70 -0.62 -6.88 -12.66
N LYS A 71 -0.77 -7.94 -11.85
CA LYS A 71 -0.25 -9.22 -12.20
C LYS A 71 -1.10 -9.64 -13.38
N ARG A 72 -0.45 -9.80 -14.53
CA ARG A 72 -1.13 -10.10 -15.79
C ARG A 72 -1.93 -11.38 -15.56
N LEU A 73 -3.26 -11.32 -15.62
CA LEU A 73 -4.06 -12.54 -15.53
C LEU A 73 -3.66 -13.44 -16.71
N PRO A 74 -3.27 -14.70 -16.49
CA PRO A 74 -2.96 -15.58 -17.59
C PRO A 74 -4.22 -15.86 -18.42
N ASP A 75 -4.08 -15.90 -19.75
CA ASP A 75 -5.19 -16.22 -20.64
C ASP A 75 -5.62 -17.70 -20.48
N PHE A 76 -6.62 -17.92 -19.62
CA PHE A 76 -7.12 -19.26 -19.29
C PHE A 76 -7.61 -20.05 -20.51
N MET A 77 -8.13 -19.36 -21.54
CA MET A 77 -8.55 -20.00 -22.79
C MET A 77 -7.36 -20.58 -23.57
N LEU A 78 -6.25 -19.84 -23.67
CA LEU A 78 -5.04 -20.30 -24.34
C LEU A 78 -4.39 -21.44 -23.55
N MET A 79 -4.30 -21.32 -22.23
CA MET A 79 -3.78 -22.40 -21.37
C MET A 79 -4.56 -23.70 -21.53
N GLN A 80 -5.89 -23.63 -21.62
CA GLN A 80 -6.74 -24.82 -21.79
C GLN A 80 -6.61 -25.44 -23.18
N GLN A 81 -6.31 -24.66 -24.21
CA GLN A 81 -6.03 -25.17 -25.56
C GLN A 81 -4.64 -25.81 -25.63
N GLU A 82 -3.62 -25.17 -25.08
CA GLU A 82 -2.26 -25.71 -25.06
C GLU A 82 -2.17 -27.00 -24.24
N LEU A 83 -2.86 -27.10 -23.09
CA LEU A 83 -2.92 -28.34 -22.30
C LEU A 83 -3.53 -29.54 -23.04
N LYS A 84 -4.26 -29.32 -24.13
CA LYS A 84 -4.80 -30.42 -24.96
C LYS A 84 -3.78 -30.96 -25.96
N ARG A 85 -2.65 -30.28 -26.16
CA ARG A 85 -1.55 -30.76 -27.02
C ARG A 85 -0.69 -31.79 -26.28
N LYS A 86 -0.23 -32.81 -27.01
CA LYS A 86 0.68 -33.83 -26.45
C LYS A 86 1.98 -33.17 -25.99
N GLY A 87 2.34 -33.40 -24.72
CA GLY A 87 3.58 -32.89 -24.12
C GLY A 87 3.45 -31.56 -23.39
N MET A 88 2.31 -30.88 -23.46
CA MET A 88 2.06 -29.66 -22.69
C MET A 88 1.65 -29.99 -21.25
N THR A 89 2.31 -29.35 -20.29
CA THR A 89 1.99 -29.48 -18.87
C THR A 89 1.71 -28.11 -18.27
N LYS A 90 0.96 -28.07 -17.16
CA LYS A 90 0.69 -26.82 -16.43
C LYS A 90 1.98 -26.15 -15.95
N LEU A 91 3.00 -26.96 -15.63
CA LEU A 91 4.33 -26.48 -15.22
C LEU A 91 5.00 -25.73 -16.37
N LEU A 92 5.05 -26.33 -17.56
CA LEU A 92 5.67 -25.72 -18.74
C LEU A 92 4.99 -24.41 -19.13
N LEU A 93 3.66 -24.36 -19.11
CA LEU A 93 2.91 -23.13 -19.39
C LEU A 93 3.14 -22.03 -18.33
N TRP A 94 3.41 -22.41 -17.08
CA TRP A 94 3.75 -21.47 -16.02
C TRP A 94 5.18 -20.95 -16.16
N GLU A 95 6.13 -21.81 -16.56
CA GLU A 95 7.51 -21.43 -16.86
C GLU A 95 7.57 -20.43 -18.03
N GLU A 96 6.83 -20.69 -19.11
CA GLU A 96 6.73 -19.77 -20.26
C GLU A 96 6.09 -18.43 -19.86
N TYR A 97 5.02 -18.46 -19.05
CA TYR A 97 4.38 -17.24 -18.53
C TYR A 97 5.32 -16.43 -17.63
N CYS A 98 6.12 -17.08 -16.77
CA CYS A 98 7.13 -16.43 -15.95
C CYS A 98 8.32 -15.89 -16.77
N ALA A 99 8.68 -16.57 -17.86
CA ALA A 99 9.76 -16.15 -18.76
C ALA A 99 9.36 -14.95 -19.64
N GLU A 100 8.10 -14.88 -20.06
CA GLU A 100 7.58 -13.82 -20.93
C GLU A 100 7.44 -12.46 -20.20
N ASP A 101 7.08 -12.48 -18.91
CA ASP A 101 6.95 -11.24 -18.11
C ASP A 101 7.33 -11.44 -16.63
N SER A 102 8.63 -11.53 -16.35
CA SER A 102 9.16 -11.68 -14.98
C SER A 102 8.80 -10.53 -14.02
N ALA A 103 8.34 -9.38 -14.53
CA ALA A 103 7.98 -8.21 -13.73
C ALA A 103 6.50 -8.24 -13.25
N SER A 104 5.61 -8.87 -14.03
CA SER A 104 4.17 -8.95 -13.77
C SER A 104 3.69 -10.37 -13.50
N ALA A 105 4.56 -11.37 -13.63
CA ALA A 105 4.23 -12.75 -13.34
C ALA A 105 3.94 -12.98 -11.86
N TYR A 106 3.03 -13.92 -11.59
CA TYR A 106 2.78 -14.46 -10.27
C TYR A 106 3.98 -15.31 -9.81
N GLY A 107 4.95 -14.65 -9.16
CA GLY A 107 5.90 -15.24 -8.23
C GLY A 107 5.45 -15.11 -6.78
#